data_AF-A0A3A0AZZ3-F1
#
_entry.id   AF-A0A3A0AZZ3-F1
#
_cell.length_a   1.000
_cell.length_b   1.000
_cell.length_c   1.000
_cell.angle_alpha   90.00
_cell.angle_beta   90.00
_cell.angle_gamma   90.00
#
_symmetry.space_group_name_H-M   'P 1'
#
loop_
_entity.id
_entity.type
_entity.pdbx_description
1 polymer ?
#
loop_
_entity_poly.entity_id
_entity_poly.type
_entity_poly.pdbx_seq_one_letter_code
_entity_poly.pdbx_strand_id
1 'polypeptide(L)'
;MSEEPRRCPDCGSVNTTHVQRGLAGATDEHDQFFTCQDCGRVTYEIIARTQRDVRIGRLELGREVRVAGADYLVSRVLKVGLNESLVYLKPVKRPNRGTATRPRPSRH
;
A
#
# COMPACT_ATOMS: atom_id res chain seq x y z
N MET A 1 17.08 -18.42 9.22
CA MET A 1 15.77 -17.81 8.95
C MET A 1 15.89 -17.12 7.61
N SER A 2 15.45 -17.75 6.53
CA SER A 2 15.55 -17.18 5.18
C SER A 2 14.41 -16.18 5.02
N GLU A 3 14.69 -14.89 5.11
CA GLU A 3 13.79 -13.86 4.64
C GLU A 3 13.76 -13.98 3.11
N GLU A 4 12.70 -14.57 2.55
CA GLU A 4 12.50 -14.54 1.11
C GLU A 4 12.56 -13.06 0.67
N PRO A 5 13.46 -12.69 -0.26
CA PRO A 5 13.63 -11.30 -0.63
C PRO A 5 12.34 -10.82 -1.27
N ARG A 6 11.60 -9.96 -0.55
CA ARG A 6 10.39 -9.35 -1.07
C ARG A 6 10.77 -8.52 -2.30
N ARG A 7 10.31 -8.97 -3.47
CA ARG A 7 10.53 -8.25 -4.71
C ARG A 7 9.54 -7.11 -4.80
N CYS A 8 10.03 -5.92 -5.14
CA CYS A 8 9.15 -4.80 -5.43
C CYS A 8 8.19 -5.21 -6.56
N PRO A 9 6.87 -5.06 -6.40
CA PRO A 9 5.94 -5.39 -7.46
C PRO A 9 6.17 -4.51 -8.70
N ASP A 10 6.65 -3.28 -8.55
CA ASP A 10 6.80 -2.34 -9.67
C ASP A 10 8.03 -2.61 -10.53
N CYS A 11 9.23 -2.65 -9.93
CA CYS A 11 10.49 -2.83 -10.65
C CYS A 11 11.07 -4.26 -10.58
N GLY A 12 10.57 -5.12 -9.69
CA GLY A 12 11.11 -6.46 -9.47
C GLY A 12 12.38 -6.51 -8.62
N SER A 13 12.90 -5.36 -8.17
CA SER A 13 14.12 -5.25 -7.37
C SER A 13 13.94 -5.88 -5.99
N VAL A 14 14.99 -6.55 -5.51
CA VAL A 14 15.07 -7.19 -4.18
C VAL A 14 15.53 -6.22 -3.09
N ASN A 15 16.02 -5.04 -3.46
CA ASN A 15 16.51 -4.03 -2.54
C ASN A 15 15.37 -3.19 -1.94
N THR A 16 14.64 -3.79 -1.00
CA THR A 16 13.54 -3.14 -0.27
C THR A 16 13.86 -3.03 1.21
N THR A 17 13.69 -1.84 1.79
CA THR A 17 13.75 -1.62 3.24
C THR A 17 12.39 -1.85 3.84
N HIS A 18 12.26 -2.82 4.74
CA HIS A 18 11.02 -3.08 5.47
C HIS A 18 10.99 -2.30 6.79
N VAL A 19 9.94 -1.49 6.97
CA VAL A 19 9.66 -0.78 8.21
C VAL A 19 8.54 -1.52 8.91
N GLN A 20 8.88 -2.19 10.02
CA GLN A 20 7.95 -2.94 10.83
C GLN A 20 7.51 -2.11 12.04
N ARG A 21 6.19 -2.03 12.26
CA ARG A 21 5.65 -1.41 13.48
C ARG A 21 6.16 -2.12 14.74
N GLY A 22 6.57 -1.34 15.74
CA GLY A 22 6.84 -1.85 17.08
C GLY A 22 5.53 -2.23 17.78
N LEU A 23 5.51 -3.38 18.47
CA LEU A 23 4.35 -3.81 19.27
C LEU A 23 4.17 -3.00 20.58
N ALA A 24 5.13 -2.15 20.95
CA ALA A 24 5.10 -1.41 22.20
C ALA A 24 5.63 0.02 22.03
N GLY A 25 4.78 0.98 22.35
CA GLY A 25 5.15 2.36 22.69
C GLY A 25 5.08 3.35 21.55
N ALA A 26 4.23 4.37 21.74
CA ALA A 26 4.40 5.82 21.48
C ALA A 26 5.40 6.37 20.44
N THR A 27 5.87 5.60 19.47
CA THR A 27 6.62 6.08 18.33
C THR A 27 5.69 6.18 17.13
N ASP A 28 5.76 7.33 16.49
CA ASP A 28 4.96 7.89 15.39
C ASP A 28 4.72 6.95 14.17
N GLU A 29 5.36 5.79 14.14
CA GLU A 29 5.31 4.81 13.05
C GLU A 29 4.33 3.67 13.35
N HIS A 30 3.04 4.03 13.31
CA HIS A 30 1.90 3.13 13.48
C HIS A 30 1.70 2.15 12.32
N ASP A 31 2.33 2.41 11.18
CA ASP A 31 2.08 1.75 9.90
C ASP A 31 3.26 0.82 9.53
N GLN A 32 2.95 -0.35 8.97
CA GLN A 32 3.94 -1.29 8.41
C GLN A 32 3.98 -1.13 6.89
N PHE A 33 5.15 -0.80 6.38
CA PHE A 33 5.38 -0.57 4.95
C PHE A 33 6.79 -1.00 4.56
N PHE A 34 7.03 -1.15 3.27
CA PHE A 34 8.37 -1.30 2.74
C PHE A 34 8.63 -0.27 1.66
N THR A 35 9.85 0.23 1.63
CA THR A 35 10.32 1.21 0.66
C THR A 35 11.33 0.54 -0.26
N CYS A 36 11.03 0.56 -1.56
CA CYS A 36 11.95 0.15 -2.61
C CYS A 36 13.05 1.21 -2.75
N GLN A 37 14.32 0.86 -2.51
CA GLN A 37 15.42 1.82 -2.65
C GLN A 37 15.76 2.12 -4.12
N ASP A 38 15.47 1.18 -5.01
CA ASP A 38 15.78 1.27 -6.44
C ASP A 38 14.80 2.20 -7.18
N CYS A 39 13.53 2.14 -6.81
CA CYS A 39 12.44 2.88 -7.44
C CYS A 39 11.85 3.99 -6.56
N GLY A 40 12.26 4.07 -5.29
CA GLY A 40 11.78 5.06 -4.31
C GLY A 40 10.31 4.87 -3.88
N ARG A 41 9.62 3.80 -4.30
CA ARG A 41 8.20 3.61 -3.98
C ARG A 41 8.01 3.01 -2.60
N VAL A 42 7.08 3.61 -1.85
CA VAL A 42 6.60 3.12 -0.56
C VAL A 42 5.36 2.26 -0.79
N THR A 43 5.38 1.03 -0.28
CA THR A 43 4.26 0.10 -0.31
C THR A 43 3.78 -0.20 1.10
N TYR A 44 2.58 0.25 1.43
CA TYR A 44 1.95 -0.04 2.71
C TYR A 44 1.36 -1.45 2.72
N GLU A 45 1.71 -2.23 3.74
CA GLU A 45 1.15 -3.58 3.96
C GLU A 45 0.07 -3.53 5.04
N ILE A 46 0.31 -2.79 6.12
CA ILE A 46 -0.65 -2.61 7.21
C ILE A 46 -0.63 -1.14 7.64
N ILE A 47 -1.79 -0.52 7.76
CA ILE A 47 -1.93 0.77 8.43
C ILE A 47 -2.72 0.59 9.72
N ALA A 48 -2.23 1.16 10.82
CA ALA A 48 -2.99 1.20 12.05
C ALA A 48 -3.80 2.49 12.09
N ARG A 49 -5.12 2.34 12.15
CA ARG A 49 -6.06 3.45 12.15
C ARG A 49 -7.04 3.28 13.29
N THR A 50 -7.57 4.41 13.75
CA THR A 50 -8.60 4.37 14.78
C THR A 50 -9.91 3.82 14.23
N GLN A 51 -10.80 3.32 15.08
CA GLN A 51 -12.15 2.94 14.62
C GLN A 51 -12.91 4.11 13.98
N ARG A 52 -12.62 5.33 14.43
CA ARG A 52 -13.19 6.54 13.85
C ARG A 52 -12.67 6.74 12.42
N ASP A 53 -11.37 6.64 12.20
CA ASP A 53 -10.75 6.71 10.87
C ASP A 53 -11.26 5.61 9.94
N VAL A 54 -11.37 4.38 10.43
CA VAL A 54 -11.91 3.27 9.62
C VAL A 54 -13.33 3.57 9.16
N ARG A 55 -14.18 4.11 10.04
CA ARG A 55 -15.56 4.49 9.68
C ARG A 55 -15.62 5.70 8.74
N ILE A 56 -14.85 6.75 9.02
CA ILE A 56 -14.84 7.99 8.22
C ILE A 56 -14.21 7.74 6.84
N GLY A 57 -13.04 7.09 6.83
CA GLY A 57 -12.30 6.72 5.63
C GLY A 57 -12.89 5.53 4.87
N ARG A 58 -13.97 4.92 5.39
CA ARG A 58 -14.62 3.73 4.82
C ARG A 58 -13.61 2.65 4.44
N LEU A 59 -12.71 2.34 5.37
CA LEU A 59 -11.68 1.33 5.18
C LEU A 59 -12.32 -0.05 5.38
N GLU A 60 -12.96 -0.56 4.33
CA GLU A 60 -13.76 -1.79 4.35
C GLU A 60 -13.11 -2.87 3.47
N LEU A 61 -13.29 -4.16 3.81
CA LEU A 61 -12.78 -5.26 3.00
C LEU A 61 -13.23 -5.13 1.53
N GLY A 62 -12.29 -5.21 0.59
CA GLY A 62 -12.53 -5.10 -0.85
C GLY A 62 -12.63 -3.66 -1.36
N ARG A 63 -12.46 -2.65 -0.50
CA ARG A 63 -12.48 -1.25 -0.89
C ARG A 63 -11.14 -0.79 -1.42
N GLU A 64 -11.15 -0.07 -2.55
CA GLU A 64 -9.98 0.67 -3.02
C GLU A 64 -9.87 2.01 -2.28
N VAL A 65 -8.70 2.28 -1.72
CA VAL A 65 -8.39 3.47 -0.93
C VAL A 65 -7.07 4.05 -1.41
N ARG A 66 -6.97 5.38 -1.42
CA ARG A 66 -5.74 6.06 -1.82
C ARG A 66 -4.94 6.46 -0.59
N VAL A 67 -3.74 5.90 -0.46
CA VAL A 67 -2.83 6.13 0.68
C VAL A 67 -1.50 6.63 0.12
N ALA A 68 -0.99 7.75 0.64
CA ALA A 68 0.27 8.36 0.18
C ALA A 68 0.36 8.54 -1.36
N GLY A 69 -0.79 8.79 -2.03
CA GLY A 69 -0.83 9.00 -3.47
C GLY A 69 -0.90 7.74 -4.34
N ALA A 70 -0.90 6.53 -3.75
CA ALA A 70 -1.08 5.28 -4.48
C ALA A 70 -2.41 4.59 -4.10
N ASP A 71 -2.98 3.85 -5.05
CA ASP A 71 -4.21 3.07 -4.86
C ASP A 71 -3.90 1.73 -4.19
N TYR A 72 -4.63 1.43 -3.13
CA TYR A 72 -4.53 0.21 -2.35
C TYR A 72 -5.90 -0.45 -2.22
N LEU A 73 -5.93 -1.77 -2.28
CA LEU A 73 -7.10 -2.56 -1.97
C LEU A 73 -7.02 -2.99 -0.50
N VAL A 74 -8.06 -2.68 0.27
CA VAL A 74 -8.20 -3.18 1.64
C VAL A 74 -8.48 -4.68 1.58
N SER A 75 -7.47 -5.49 1.92
CA SER A 75 -7.58 -6.95 1.89
C SER A 75 -8.08 -7.53 3.21
N ARG A 76 -8.00 -6.78 4.32
CA ARG A 76 -8.51 -7.20 5.63
C ARG A 76 -8.57 -6.02 6.59
N VAL A 77 -9.50 -6.07 7.54
CA VAL A 77 -9.57 -5.13 8.67
C VAL A 77 -9.66 -5.95 9.95
N LEU A 78 -8.75 -5.72 10.88
CA LEU A 78 -8.66 -6.42 12.15
C LEU A 78 -8.73 -5.40 13.29
N LYS A 79 -9.76 -5.51 14.13
CA LYS A 79 -9.87 -4.71 15.34
C LYS A 79 -9.03 -5.36 16.44
N VAL A 80 -7.95 -4.70 16.85
CA VAL A 80 -6.99 -5.23 17.84
C VAL A 80 -7.11 -4.56 19.21
N GLY A 81 -7.71 -3.36 19.28
CA GLY A 81 -7.90 -2.65 20.54
C GLY A 81 -9.25 -1.92 20.61
N LEU A 82 -9.48 -1.23 21.74
CA LEU A 82 -10.67 -0.40 21.96
C LEU A 82 -10.80 0.70 20.89
N ASN A 83 -9.68 1.29 20.48
CA ASN A 83 -9.61 2.32 19.44
C ASN A 83 -8.53 2.05 18.38
N GLU A 84 -8.04 0.81 18.25
CA GLU A 84 -7.04 0.44 17.24
C GLU A 84 -7.59 -0.63 16.30
N SER A 85 -7.47 -0.36 15.00
CA SER A 85 -7.80 -1.25 13.91
C SER A 85 -6.63 -1.33 12.94
N LEU A 86 -6.19 -2.54 12.62
CA LEU A 86 -5.19 -2.83 11.61
C LEU A 86 -5.88 -3.08 10.27
N VAL A 87 -5.53 -2.27 9.27
CA VAL A 87 -6.07 -2.38 7.92
C VAL A 87 -4.95 -2.92 7.03
N TYR A 88 -5.15 -4.12 6.51
CA TYR A 88 -4.24 -4.76 5.57
C TYR A 88 -4.51 -4.24 4.17
N LEU A 89 -3.46 -3.74 3.53
CA LEU A 89 -3.51 -3.13 2.22
C LEU A 89 -2.74 -3.98 1.20
N LYS A 90 -3.24 -3.99 -0.04
CA LYS A 90 -2.54 -4.57 -1.19
C LYS A 90 -2.40 -3.49 -2.25
N PRO A 91 -1.20 -3.21 -2.77
CA PRO A 91 -1.03 -2.22 -3.83
C PRO A 91 -1.79 -2.65 -5.07
N VAL A 92 -2.64 -1.77 -5.60
CA VAL A 92 -3.32 -1.99 -6.87
C VAL A 92 -2.41 -1.45 -7.95
N LYS A 93 -1.81 -2.35 -8.74
CA LYS A 93 -1.16 -1.96 -10.00
C LYS A 93 -2.26 -1.50 -10.94
N ARG A 94 -2.56 -0.21 -10.95
CA ARG A 94 -3.29 0.35 -12.08
C ARG A 94 -2.31 0.30 -13.25
N PRO A 95 -2.59 -0.49 -14.30
CA PRO A 95 -1.79 -0.41 -15.50
C PRO A 95 -1.88 1.05 -15.90
N ASN A 96 -0.71 1.70 -15.97
CA ASN A 96 -0.58 3.06 -16.46
C ASN A 96 -1.47 3.13 -17.69
N ARG A 97 -2.56 3.91 -17.64
CA ARG A 97 -3.46 4.08 -18.78
C ARG A 97 -2.66 4.90 -19.76
N GLY A 98 -1.73 4.23 -20.42
CA GLY A 98 -0.87 4.75 -21.44
C GLY A 98 -1.78 5.50 -22.39
N THR A 99 -1.44 6.77 -22.58
CA THR A 99 -1.90 7.59 -23.68
C THR A 99 -1.95 6.73 -24.93
N ALA A 100 -3.13 6.20 -25.26
CA ALA A 100 -3.38 5.61 -26.56
C ALA A 100 -3.45 6.79 -27.53
N THR A 101 -2.27 7.29 -27.91
CA THR A 101 -2.11 8.18 -29.04
C THR A 101 -2.55 7.38 -30.25
N ARG A 102 -3.81 7.54 -30.63
CA ARG A 102 -4.37 6.97 -31.85
C ARG A 102 -3.54 7.52 -33.01
N PRO A 103 -2.82 6.70 -33.80
CA PRO A 103 -2.23 7.20 -35.03
C PRO A 103 -3.39 7.61 -35.94
N ARG A 104 -3.42 8.89 -36.35
CA ARG A 104 -4.31 9.36 -37.41
C ARG A 104 -3.93 8.63 -38.70
N PRO A 105 -4.86 7.99 -39.42
CA PRO A 105 -4.56 7.46 -40.73
C PRO A 105 -4.35 8.63 -41.70
N SER A 106 -3.15 8.71 -42.27
CA SER A 106 -2.82 9.60 -43.39
C SER A 106 -3.63 9.17 -44.60
N ARG A 107 -4.49 10.07 -45.10
CA ARG A 107 -5.28 9.87 -46.32
C ARG A 107 -4.42 10.34 -47.51
N HIS A 108 -4.04 9.41 -48.39
CA HIS A 108 -3.51 9.69 -49.73
C HIS A 108 -4.64 10.14 -50.65
#